data_AF-A0A520NCV6-F1
#
_entry.id   AF-A0A520NCV6-F1
#
_cell.length_a   1.000
_cell.length_b   1.000
_cell.length_c   1.000
_cell.angle_alpha   90.00
_cell.angle_beta   90.00
_cell.angle_gamma   90.00
#
_symmetry.space_group_name_H-M   'P 1'
#
loop_
_entity.id
_entity.type
_entity.pdbx_description
1 polymer ?
#
loop_
_entity_poly.entity_id
_entity_poly.type
_entity_poly.pdbx_seq_one_letter_code
_entity_poly.pdbx_strand_id
1 'polypeptide(L)' 'MNSANQMIDDEAIPTTDQRVSCNGGGGPLGHPQVWLTLGTDGEVICPYCSRRYVLAGTEDDA' A
#
# COMPACT_ATOMS: atom_id res chain seq x y z
N MET A 1 3.68 14.50 -31.40
CA MET A 1 3.46 13.10 -31.01
C MET A 1 3.89 12.91 -29.55
N ASN A 2 2.89 12.72 -28.69
CA ASN A 2 2.82 12.12 -27.35
C ASN A 2 3.98 12.32 -26.36
N SER A 3 3.85 13.39 -25.57
CA SER A 3 4.56 13.55 -24.29
C SER A 3 4.06 12.53 -23.26
N ALA A 4 4.94 11.58 -22.98
CA ALA A 4 5.21 10.95 -21.69
C ALA A 4 4.00 10.62 -20.79
N ASN A 5 3.54 9.38 -20.92
CA ASN A 5 3.54 8.39 -19.85
C ASN A 5 3.25 8.96 -18.44
N GLN A 6 1.96 9.05 -18.08
CA GLN A 6 1.53 9.24 -16.71
C GLN A 6 1.98 8.03 -15.89
N MET A 7 3.15 8.15 -15.27
CA MET A 7 3.63 7.25 -14.24
C MET A 7 2.84 7.58 -12.98
N ILE A 8 1.63 7.04 -12.90
CA ILE A 8 0.87 7.01 -11.65
C ILE A 8 1.52 5.92 -10.79
N ASP A 9 2.56 6.30 -10.04
CA ASP A 9 3.03 5.54 -8.89
C ASP A 9 2.08 5.82 -7.71
N ASP A 10 0.80 5.50 -7.86
CA ASP A 10 -0.22 5.88 -6.87
C ASP A 10 -1.34 4.84 -6.80
N GLU A 11 -0.98 3.65 -6.35
CA GLU A 11 -1.91 2.76 -5.65
C GLU A 11 -1.27 2.42 -4.30
N ALA A 12 -0.81 3.45 -3.61
CA ALA A 12 -0.40 3.35 -2.23
C ALA A 12 -1.67 3.33 -1.39
N ILE A 13 -1.89 2.27 -0.61
CA ILE A 13 -3.07 2.11 0.22
C ILE A 13 -2.85 2.89 1.51
N PRO A 14 -3.56 4.01 1.75
CA PRO A 14 -3.42 4.75 3.00
C PRO A 14 -3.97 3.93 4.17
N THR A 15 -3.23 3.91 5.27
CA THR A 15 -3.62 3.25 6.51
C THR A 15 -3.43 4.18 7.69
N THR A 16 -4.36 4.16 8.64
CA THR A 16 -4.26 4.94 9.88
C THR A 16 -3.33 4.29 10.91
N ASP A 17 -3.01 3.01 10.74
CA ASP A 17 -2.29 2.22 11.73
C ASP A 17 -0.89 1.87 11.24
N GLN A 18 0.08 1.87 12.17
CA GLN A 18 1.43 1.37 11.89
C GLN A 18 1.47 -0.14 11.59
N ARG A 19 0.38 -0.86 11.80
CA ARG A 19 0.31 -2.30 11.58
C ARG A 19 -0.90 -2.62 10.72
N VAL A 20 -0.66 -3.21 9.55
CA VAL A 20 -1.70 -3.58 8.58
C VAL A 20 -1.80 -5.07 8.40
N SER A 21 -3.02 -5.58 8.26
CA SER A 21 -3.27 -6.96 7.83
C SER A 21 -3.44 -7.00 6.31
N CYS A 22 -2.59 -7.77 5.63
CA CYS A 22 -2.73 -8.02 4.20
C CYS A 22 -3.14 -9.48 3.97
N ASN A 23 -4.23 -9.70 3.25
CA ASN A 23 -4.79 -11.01 2.92
C ASN A 23 -4.90 -11.23 1.39
N GLY A 24 -4.20 -10.42 0.60
CA GLY A 24 -4.23 -10.51 -0.87
C GLY A 24 -5.59 -10.25 -1.52
N GLY A 25 -6.56 -9.63 -0.82
CA GLY A 25 -7.88 -9.31 -1.38
C GLY A 25 -8.97 -10.35 -1.10
N GLY A 26 -8.76 -11.30 -0.18
CA GLY A 26 -9.82 -12.18 0.35
C GLY A 26 -10.32 -13.28 -0.59
N GLY A 27 -9.72 -13.43 -1.77
CA GLY A 27 -10.05 -14.46 -2.75
C GLY A 27 -9.06 -15.64 -2.75
N PRO A 28 -9.37 -16.74 -3.49
CA PRO A 28 -8.53 -17.93 -3.58
C PRO A 28 -7.19 -17.71 -4.30
N LEU A 29 -7.05 -16.59 -5.03
CA LEU A 29 -5.81 -16.19 -5.73
C LEU A 29 -4.91 -15.27 -4.88
N GLY A 30 -5.31 -14.97 -3.64
CA GLY A 30 -4.52 -14.15 -2.73
C GLY A 30 -3.39 -14.93 -2.05
N HIS A 31 -2.92 -14.39 -0.92
CA HIS A 31 -1.97 -15.04 -0.01
C HIS A 31 -2.57 -15.16 1.39
N PRO A 32 -2.02 -16.03 2.26
CA PRO A 32 -2.45 -16.11 3.66
C PRO A 32 -2.39 -14.74 4.34
N GLN A 33 -3.28 -14.50 5.30
CA GLN A 33 -3.26 -13.26 6.07
C GLN A 33 -1.92 -13.09 6.79
N VAL A 34 -1.23 -12.00 6.48
CA VAL A 34 0.02 -11.61 7.13
C VAL A 34 -0.12 -10.22 7.73
N TRP A 35 0.68 -9.96 8.76
CA TRP A 35 0.76 -8.65 9.41
C TRP A 35 2.04 -7.95 8.97
N LEU A 36 1.88 -6.77 8.37
CA LEU A 36 2.98 -5.91 7.96
C LEU A 36 3.06 -4.74 8.95
N THR A 37 4.27 -4.34 9.31
CA THR A 37 4.50 -3.17 10.16
C THR A 37 5.12 -2.10 9.29
N LEU A 38 4.51 -0.92 9.28
CA LEU A 38 5.02 0.26 8.60
C LEU A 38 6.30 0.69 9.31
N GLY A 39 7.37 0.90 8.53
CA GLY A 39 8.66 1.31 9.07
C GLY A 39 8.64 2.75 9.59
N THR A 40 9.82 3.26 9.93
CA THR A 40 10.00 4.66 10.36
C THR A 40 9.55 5.66 9.28
N ASP A 41 9.68 5.28 8.01
CA ASP A 41 9.25 6.06 6.84
C ASP A 41 7.71 6.06 6.67
N GLY A 42 6.98 5.28 7.48
CA GLY A 42 5.53 5.20 7.38
C GLY A 42 5.08 4.46 6.11
N GLU A 43 5.91 3.62 5.51
CA GLU A 43 5.53 2.81 4.36
C GLU A 43 5.97 1.34 4.53
N VAL A 44 5.23 0.44 3.87
CA VAL A 44 5.60 -0.97 3.76
C VAL A 44 5.03 -1.60 2.49
N ILE A 45 5.79 -2.47 1.84
CA ILE A 45 5.35 -3.23 0.67
C ILE A 45 5.08 -4.68 1.08
N CYS A 46 3.91 -5.20 0.70
CA CYS A 46 3.61 -6.61 0.90
C CYS A 46 4.47 -7.47 -0.05
N PRO A 47 5.26 -8.45 0.44
CA PRO A 47 6.12 -9.27 -0.41
C PRO A 47 5.34 -10.27 -1.29
N TYR A 48 4.03 -10.43 -1.07
CA TYR A 48 3.21 -11.40 -1.79
C TYR A 48 2.40 -10.77 -2.93
N CYS A 49 1.68 -9.69 -2.64
CA CYS A 49 0.81 -9.01 -3.61
C CYS A 49 1.39 -7.68 -4.11
N SER A 50 2.60 -7.32 -3.68
CA SER A 50 3.30 -6.08 -4.07
C SER A 50 2.50 -4.80 -3.82
N ARG A 51 1.50 -4.86 -2.93
CA ARG A 51 0.72 -3.68 -2.52
C ARG A 51 1.57 -2.83 -1.58
N ARG A 52 1.62 -1.53 -1.86
CA ARG A 52 2.25 -0.54 -0.99
C ARG A 52 1.22 -0.03 0.00
N TYR A 53 1.56 0.00 1.28
CA TYR A 53 0.77 0.59 2.34
C TYR A 53 1.52 1.79 2.89
N VAL A 54 0.83 2.90 3.08
CA VAL A 54 1.42 4.16 3.58
C VAL A 54 0.62 4.67 4.76
N LEU A 55 1.30 5.17 5.79
CA LEU A 55 0.66 5.75 6.96
C LEU A 55 0.01 7.05 6.52
N ALA A 56 -1.30 7.14 6.67
CA ALA A 56 -2.07 8.36 6.48
C ALA A 56 -1.71 9.33 7.63
N GLY A 57 -0.56 9.97 7.51
CA GLY A 57 -0.25 11.22 8.18
C GLY A 57 -1.15 12.30 7.62
N THR A 58 -1.62 13.18 8.50
CA THR A 58 -2.62 14.23 8.24
C THR A 58 -2.19 15.21 7.14
N GLU A 59 -2.26 14.86 5.86
CA GLU A 59 -1.86 15.76 4.77
C GLU A 59 -2.31 15.21 3.40
N ASP A 60 -3.63 15.02 3.22
CA ASP A 60 -4.25 15.10 1.89
C ASP A 60 -5.74 15.49 2.08
N ASP A 61 -6.20 16.49 1.33
CA ASP A 61 -7.57 17.09 1.30
C ASP A 61 -7.83 18.36 2.16
N ALA A 62 -7.15 19.47 1.84
CA ALA A 62 -7.64 20.83 2.10
C ALA A 62 -7.63 21.68 0.82
#